data_AF-A0A0K2UXC4-F1
#
_entry.id   AF-A0A0K2UXC4-F1
#
_cell.length_a   1.000
_cell.length_b   1.000
_cell.length_c   1.000
_cell.angle_alpha   90.00
_cell.angle_beta   90.00
_cell.angle_gamma   90.00
#
_symmetry.space_group_name_H-M   'P 1'
#
loop_
_entity.id
_entity.type
_entity.pdbx_description
1 polymer ?
#
loop_
_entity_poly.entity_id
_entity_poly.type
_entity_poly.pdbx_seq_one_letter_code
_entity_poly.pdbx_strand_id
1 'polypeptide(L)'
;ISIGLMGIELFGFLMGISMFSPGVTLLSIGSHASAVVAMTYFCLDVWDCNLYWWIFGFGSCLPALTEVFLMIGLLGLRKTF
;
A
#
# COMPACT_ATOMS: atom_id res chain seq x y z
N ILE A 1 -11.06 -0.16 -8.85
CA ILE A 1 -10.41 0.73 -7.86
C ILE A 1 -9.03 0.21 -7.46
N SER A 2 -8.90 -1.07 -7.08
CA SER A 2 -7.65 -1.68 -6.59
C SER A 2 -6.48 -1.62 -7.57
N ILE A 3 -6.72 -1.91 -8.86
CA ILE A 3 -5.69 -1.80 -9.91
C ILE A 3 -5.16 -0.37 -10.02
N GLY A 4 -6.02 0.63 -9.86
CA GLY A 4 -5.60 2.03 -9.86
C GLY A 4 -4.72 2.38 -8.67
N LEU A 5 -5.09 1.92 -7.47
CA LEU A 5 -4.31 2.12 -6.24
C LEU A 5 -2.95 1.40 -6.31
N MET A 6 -2.93 0.17 -6.81
CA MET A 6 -1.69 -0.56 -7.07
C MET A 6 -0.82 0.15 -8.11
N GLY A 7 -1.43 0.76 -9.14
CA GLY A 7 -0.71 1.58 -10.11
C GLY A 7 -0.03 2.79 -9.47
N ILE A 8 -0.68 3.45 -8.50
CA ILE A 8 -0.09 4.58 -7.75
C ILE A 8 1.09 4.11 -6.92
N GLU A 9 0.92 3.03 -6.16
CA GLU A 9 1.99 2.44 -5.35
C GLU A 9 3.18 2.03 -6.21
N LEU A 10 2.93 1.31 -7.30
CA LEU A 10 3.97 0.85 -8.22
C LEU A 10 4.69 2.02 -8.89
N PHE A 11 3.97 3.08 -9.26
CA PHE A 11 4.58 4.29 -9.82
C PHE A 11 5.51 4.97 -8.82
N GLY A 12 5.05 5.18 -7.58
CA GLY A 12 5.88 5.80 -6.53
C GLY A 12 7.11 4.96 -6.19
N PHE A 13 6.95 3.64 -6.13
CA PHE A 13 8.05 2.69 -5.95
C PHE A 13 9.07 2.76 -7.09
N LEU A 14 8.62 2.71 -8.36
CA LEU A 14 9.49 2.77 -9.54
C LEU A 14 10.20 4.13 -9.70
N MET A 15 9.56 5.22 -9.28
CA MET A 15 10.16 6.55 -9.22
C MET A 15 11.14 6.71 -8.05
N GLY A 16 11.28 5.68 -7.20
CA GLY A 16 12.19 5.67 -6.06
C GLY A 16 11.68 6.46 -4.85
N ILE A 17 10.42 6.90 -4.83
CA ILE A 17 9.87 7.78 -3.79
C ILE A 17 9.78 7.05 -2.45
N SER A 18 9.14 5.87 -2.39
CA SER A 18 9.14 5.02 -1.20
C SER A 18 10.43 4.25 -0.99
N MET A 19 11.16 3.90 -2.05
CA MET A 19 12.32 3.01 -1.95
C MET A 19 13.43 3.57 -1.05
N PHE A 20 13.55 4.90 -0.96
CA PHE A 20 14.50 5.59 -0.08
C PHE A 20 13.94 5.91 1.31
N SER A 21 12.74 5.46 1.65
CA SER A 21 12.09 5.66 2.95
C SER A 21 11.94 4.32 3.70
N PRO A 22 12.90 3.94 4.56
CA PRO A 22 12.90 2.63 5.24
C PRO A 22 11.63 2.34 6.06
N GLY A 23 11.07 3.38 6.68
CA GLY A 23 9.83 3.25 7.47
C GLY A 23 8.61 2.92 6.61
N VAL A 24 8.50 3.53 5.43
CA VAL A 24 7.37 3.26 4.51
C VAL A 24 7.54 1.92 3.82
N THR A 25 8.77 1.53 3.49
CA THR A 25 9.06 0.18 2.99
C THR A 25 8.68 -0.91 3.99
N LEU A 26 8.99 -0.72 5.29
CA LEU A 26 8.62 -1.67 6.33
C LEU A 26 7.09 -1.81 6.46
N LEU A 27 6.38 -0.68 6.43
CA LEU A 27 4.92 -0.63 6.50
C LEU A 27 4.28 -1.31 5.27
N SER A 28 4.80 -1.03 4.07
CA SER A 28 4.37 -1.68 2.83
C SER A 28 4.53 -3.20 2.91
N ILE A 29 5.69 -3.71 3.33
CA ILE A 29 5.92 -5.16 3.50
C ILE A 29 4.95 -5.77 4.51
N GLY A 30 4.73 -5.13 5.66
CA GLY A 30 3.78 -5.61 6.67
C GLY A 30 2.33 -5.62 6.16
N SER A 31 1.95 -4.61 5.38
CA SER A 31 0.62 -4.53 4.77
C SER A 31 0.41 -5.60 3.70
N HIS A 32 1.40 -5.88 2.84
CA HIS A 32 1.30 -6.98 1.87
C HIS A 32 1.31 -8.35 2.55
N ALA A 33 2.11 -8.54 3.60
CA ALA A 33 2.11 -9.78 4.37
C ALA A 33 0.75 -10.06 5.05
N SER A 34 0.13 -9.04 5.65
CA SER A 34 -1.21 -9.16 6.25
C SER A 34 -2.30 -9.38 5.20
N ALA A 35 -2.19 -8.78 4.01
CA ALA A 35 -3.08 -9.06 2.89
C ALA A 35 -2.99 -10.53 2.43
N VAL A 36 -1.79 -11.11 2.38
CA VAL A 36 -1.60 -12.54 2.04
C VAL A 36 -2.22 -13.46 3.08
N VAL A 37 -2.10 -13.14 4.37
CA VAL A 37 -2.78 -13.89 5.43
C VAL A 37 -4.30 -13.84 5.25
N ALA A 38 -4.87 -12.64 5.07
CA ALA A 38 -6.30 -12.47 4.82
C ALA A 38 -6.79 -13.19 3.56
N MET A 39 -5.99 -13.15 2.48
CA MET A 39 -6.26 -13.87 1.23
C MET A 39 -6.24 -15.39 1.44
N THR A 40 -5.32 -15.89 2.26
CA THR A 40 -5.23 -17.32 2.58
C THR A 40 -6.49 -17.80 3.29
N TYR A 41 -7.00 -17.05 4.27
CA TYR A 41 -8.29 -17.34 4.92
C TYR A 41 -9.47 -17.28 3.95
N PHE A 42 -9.50 -16.29 3.07
CA PHE A 42 -10.54 -16.15 2.05
C PHE A 42 -10.57 -17.34 1.07
N CYS A 43 -9.40 -17.82 0.65
CA CYS A 43 -9.29 -18.95 -0.27
C CYS A 43 -9.63 -20.30 0.38
N LEU A 44 -9.28 -20.48 1.66
CA LEU A 44 -9.35 -21.79 2.32
C LEU A 44 -10.65 -22.05 3.08
N ASP A 45 -11.30 -21.04 3.64
CA ASP A 45 -12.31 -21.26 4.69
C ASP A 45 -13.64 -20.55 4.40
N VAL A 46 -13.63 -19.25 4.10
CA VAL A 46 -14.87 -18.47 3.99
C VAL A 46 -14.77 -17.40 2.89
N TRP A 47 -15.62 -17.51 1.86
CA TRP A 47 -15.77 -16.51 0.79
C TRP A 47 -16.58 -15.30 1.27
N ASP A 48 -16.27 -14.81 2.47
CA ASP A 48 -16.98 -13.70 3.09
C ASP A 48 -16.62 -12.38 2.40
N CYS A 49 -17.63 -11.62 2.03
CA CYS A 49 -17.47 -10.27 1.49
C CYS A 49 -16.75 -9.32 2.47
N ASN A 50 -16.75 -9.62 3.78
CA ASN A 50 -16.00 -8.86 4.78
C ASN A 50 -14.48 -9.06 4.68
N LEU A 51 -14.02 -10.28 4.36
CA LEU A 51 -12.59 -10.56 4.18
C LEU A 51 -12.03 -9.85 2.95
N TYR A 52 -12.84 -9.67 1.91
CA TYR A 52 -12.47 -8.86 0.74
C TYR A 52 -12.04 -7.44 1.13
N TRP A 53 -12.76 -6.79 2.05
CA TRP A 53 -12.41 -5.44 2.51
C TRP A 53 -11.07 -5.39 3.24
N TRP A 54 -10.73 -6.44 3.99
CA TRP A 54 -9.42 -6.56 4.64
C TRP A 54 -8.30 -6.76 3.63
N ILE A 55 -8.50 -7.62 2.63
CA ILE A 55 -7.53 -7.85 1.53
C ILE A 55 -7.31 -6.54 0.75
N PHE A 56 -8.39 -5.84 0.40
CA PHE A 56 -8.33 -4.56 -0.28
C PHE A 56 -7.66 -3.46 0.56
N GLY A 57 -7.99 -3.42 1.86
CA GLY A 57 -7.44 -2.46 2.81
C GLY A 57 -5.93 -2.59 2.96
N PHE A 58 -5.46 -3.81 3.25
CA PHE A 58 -4.04 -4.09 3.45
C PHE A 58 -3.23 -4.13 2.15
N GLY A 59 -3.76 -4.71 1.07
CA GLY A 59 -3.01 -4.92 -0.17
C GLY A 59 -3.12 -3.81 -1.20
N SER A 60 -3.95 -2.78 -0.99
CA SER A 60 -4.11 -1.69 -1.97
C SER A 60 -4.36 -0.33 -1.34
N CYS A 61 -5.22 -0.23 -0.32
CA CYS A 61 -5.57 1.07 0.26
C CYS A 61 -4.44 1.65 1.11
N LEU A 62 -3.95 0.88 2.10
CA LEU A 62 -2.87 1.31 3.01
C LEU A 62 -1.58 1.66 2.26
N PRO A 63 -1.04 0.80 1.36
CA PRO A 63 0.18 1.12 0.61
C PRO A 63 0.03 2.37 -0.24
N ALA A 64 -1.07 2.47 -1.02
CA ALA A 64 -1.31 3.62 -1.89
C ALA A 64 -1.47 4.92 -1.11
N LEU A 65 -2.13 4.89 0.06
CA LEU A 65 -2.22 6.06 0.94
C LEU A 65 -0.85 6.50 1.43
N THR A 66 -0.01 5.57 1.91
CA THR A 66 1.34 5.91 2.38
C THR A 66 2.21 6.52 1.28
N GLU A 67 2.06 6.03 0.04
CA GLU A 67 2.71 6.62 -1.14
C GLU A 67 2.19 8.03 -1.46
N VAL A 68 0.88 8.25 -1.47
CA VAL A 68 0.31 9.59 -1.68
C VAL A 68 0.77 10.58 -0.61
N PHE A 69 0.83 10.17 0.66
CA PHE A 69 1.35 11.02 1.74
C PHE A 69 2.83 11.35 1.55
N LEU A 70 3.66 10.39 1.13
CA LEU A 70 5.06 10.65 0.81
C LEU A 70 5.21 11.60 -0.38
N MET A 71 4.45 11.40 -1.46
CA MET A 71 4.48 12.30 -2.63
C MET A 71 4.11 13.73 -2.24
N ILE A 72 3.04 13.92 -1.46
CA ILE A 72 2.64 15.23 -0.95
C ILE A 72 3.73 15.81 -0.04
N GLY A 73 4.31 15.00 0.85
CA GLY A 73 5.41 15.40 1.72
C GLY A 73 6.62 15.91 0.94
N LEU A 74 7.06 15.18 -0.10
CA LEU A 74 8.18 15.56 -0.94
C LEU A 74 7.90 16.82 -1.78
N LEU A 75 6.68 16.97 -2.30
CA LEU A 75 6.27 18.16 -3.05
C LEU A 75 6.13 19.39 -2.14
N GLY A 76 5.65 19.20 -0.90
CA GLY A 76 5.42 20.28 0.07
C GLY A 76 6.68 20.74 0.81
N LEU A 77 7.58 19.83 1.19
CA LEU A 77 8.79 20.17 1.96
C LEU A 77 9.97 20.64 1.10
N ARG A 78 9.95 20.46 -0.23
CA ARG A 78 11.02 20.96 -1.13
C ARG A 78 11.03 22.48 -1.32
N LYS A 79 10.16 23.25 -0.67
CA LYS A 79 10.12 24.73 -0.80
C LYS A 79 10.92 25.50 0.25
N THR A 80 11.71 24.84 1.10
CA THR A 80 12.44 25.53 2.21
C THR A 80 13.94 25.21 2.29
N PHE A 81 14.60 24.88 1.18
CA PHE A 81 16.07 24.91 1.11
C PHE A 81 16.53 25.72 -0.10
#